data_AF-A0A1Q4V7Q1-F1
#
_entry.id   AF-A0A1Q4V7Q1-F1
#
_cell.length_a   1.000
_cell.length_b   1.000
_cell.length_c   1.000
_cell.angle_alpha   90.00
_cell.angle_beta   90.00
_cell.angle_gamma   90.00
#
_symmetry.space_group_name_H-M   'P 1'
#
loop_
_entity.id
_entity.type
_entity.pdbx_description
1 polymer ?
#
loop_
_entity_poly.entity_id
_entity_poly.type
_entity_poly.pdbx_seq_one_letter_code
_entity_poly.pdbx_strand_id
1 'polypeptide(L)'
;MKRCERCDLFVGQGCDCPPDGTAPRAVDGASAGPRIRRETAAEVLLVSPTGYAHVPGACVHHVESPRDAGWGWIPSPERGLWARLGEQSPARATDGNTTLRATKRCPDCAHALGPRDHVDLRTE
;
A
#
# COMPACT_ATOMS: atom_id res chain seq x y z
N MET A 1 26.26 -16.76 1.12
CA MET A 1 24.93 -16.15 0.95
C MET A 1 24.19 -16.91 -0.14
N LYS A 2 22.97 -17.41 0.12
CA LYS A 2 22.19 -18.21 -0.84
C LYS A 2 20.94 -17.43 -1.27
N ARG A 3 20.64 -17.43 -2.58
CA ARG A 3 19.40 -16.89 -3.15
C ARG A 3 18.33 -17.99 -3.15
N CYS A 4 17.09 -17.63 -2.87
CA CYS A 4 15.96 -18.54 -2.95
C CYS A 4 15.66 -18.84 -4.42
N GLU A 5 15.80 -20.09 -4.84
CA GLU A 5 15.46 -20.57 -6.19
C GLU A 5 13.97 -20.41 -6.58
N ARG A 6 13.12 -19.97 -5.65
CA ARG A 6 11.66 -19.81 -5.84
C ARG A 6 11.19 -18.36 -5.97
N CYS A 7 11.92 -17.41 -5.40
CA CYS A 7 11.58 -15.97 -5.45
C CYS A 7 12.78 -15.03 -5.65
N ASP A 8 13.99 -15.60 -5.82
CA ASP A 8 15.27 -14.96 -6.13
C ASP A 8 15.79 -13.92 -5.10
N LEU A 9 15.14 -13.86 -3.93
CA LEU A 9 15.53 -13.08 -2.76
C LEU A 9 16.59 -13.81 -1.91
N PHE A 10 17.37 -13.06 -1.13
CA PHE A 10 18.33 -13.64 -0.17
C PHE A 10 17.62 -14.29 1.01
N VAL A 11 17.99 -15.54 1.31
CA VAL A 11 17.46 -16.28 2.46
C VAL A 11 17.84 -15.56 3.75
N GLY A 12 16.85 -15.25 4.60
CA GLY A 12 17.03 -14.49 5.85
C GLY A 12 16.80 -12.97 5.75
N GLN A 13 16.51 -12.41 4.57
CA GLN A 13 16.21 -10.97 4.38
C GLN A 13 14.77 -10.69 3.90
N GLY A 14 13.81 -11.53 4.28
CA GLY A 14 12.39 -11.36 3.88
C GLY A 14 11.87 -12.37 2.87
N CYS A 15 12.62 -13.46 2.64
CA CYS A 15 12.07 -14.67 2.04
C CYS A 15 11.08 -15.32 3.03
N ASP A 16 9.80 -15.38 2.65
CA ASP A 16 8.72 -16.02 3.42
C ASP A 16 8.18 -17.22 2.64
N CYS A 17 9.07 -17.99 2.02
CA CYS A 17 8.68 -19.25 1.38
C CYS A 17 8.57 -20.30 2.50
N PRO A 18 7.42 -21.00 2.63
CA PRO A 18 7.27 -22.04 3.63
C PRO A 18 8.30 -23.17 3.39
N PRO A 19 8.93 -23.70 4.45
CA PRO A 19 10.02 -24.68 4.33
C PRO A 19 9.58 -26.02 3.73
N ASP A 20 8.29 -26.34 3.81
CA ASP A 20 7.70 -27.59 3.33
C ASP A 20 7.43 -27.61 1.81
N GLY A 21 7.69 -26.50 1.12
CA GLY A 21 7.53 -26.43 -0.35
C GLY A 21 6.08 -26.30 -0.84
N THR A 22 5.10 -26.23 0.07
CA THR A 22 3.70 -25.98 -0.23
C THR A 22 3.52 -24.56 -0.78
N ALA A 23 2.97 -24.41 -1.99
CA ALA A 23 2.52 -23.11 -2.45
C ALA A 23 1.40 -22.61 -1.51
N PRO A 24 1.40 -21.35 -1.06
CA PRO A 24 0.25 -20.82 -0.33
C PRO A 24 -0.98 -20.96 -1.22
N ARG A 25 -2.03 -21.60 -0.70
CA ARG A 25 -3.29 -21.81 -1.41
C ARG A 25 -3.78 -20.47 -1.96
N ALA A 26 -3.85 -20.38 -3.29
CA ALA A 26 -4.49 -19.27 -3.97
C ALA A 26 -5.97 -19.30 -3.60
N VAL A 27 -6.46 -18.24 -2.95
CA VAL A 27 -7.88 -17.91 -3.00
C VAL A 27 -8.10 -17.25 -4.35
N ASP A 28 -8.97 -17.85 -5.16
CA ASP A 28 -9.26 -17.40 -6.51
C ASP A 28 -9.72 -15.93 -6.50
N GLY A 29 -8.93 -15.05 -7.14
CA GLY A 29 -9.31 -13.65 -7.39
C GLY A 29 -8.23 -12.58 -7.21
N ALA A 30 -7.05 -12.91 -6.66
CA ALA A 30 -5.96 -11.95 -6.48
C ALA A 30 -4.87 -12.15 -7.54
N SER A 31 -4.90 -11.33 -8.60
CA SER A 31 -3.77 -11.18 -9.52
C SER A 31 -2.50 -10.88 -8.73
N ALA A 32 -1.49 -11.72 -8.95
CA ALA A 32 -0.16 -11.63 -8.36
C ALA A 32 0.52 -10.30 -8.75
N GLY A 33 0.52 -9.33 -7.84
CA GLY A 33 1.39 -8.15 -7.84
C GLY A 33 2.44 -8.24 -6.73
N PRO A 34 3.65 -7.68 -6.91
CA PRO A 34 4.80 -7.95 -6.06
C PRO A 34 4.63 -7.38 -4.65
N ARG A 35 5.00 -8.19 -3.64
CA ARG A 35 5.14 -7.82 -2.23
C ARG A 35 5.78 -6.44 -2.10
N ILE A 36 5.02 -5.49 -1.57
CA ILE A 36 5.32 -4.06 -1.49
C ILE A 36 6.76 -3.85 -1.03
N ARG A 37 7.62 -3.45 -1.97
CA ARG A 37 8.94 -2.92 -1.63
C ARG A 37 8.71 -1.68 -0.76
N ARG A 38 9.36 -1.69 0.40
CA ARG A 38 9.56 -0.53 1.29
C ARG A 38 9.79 0.73 0.44
N GLU A 39 9.12 1.83 0.81
CA GLU A 39 8.99 3.13 0.10
C GLU A 39 7.69 3.32 -0.73
N THR A 40 6.82 2.31 -0.76
CA THR A 40 5.43 2.30 -1.30
C THR A 40 5.24 3.10 -2.58
N ALA A 41 5.66 2.50 -3.70
CA ALA A 41 4.90 2.67 -4.93
C ALA A 41 3.53 2.01 -4.71
N ALA A 42 2.57 2.72 -4.10
CA ALA A 42 1.20 2.25 -4.09
C ALA A 42 0.81 2.05 -5.56
N GLU A 43 0.23 0.92 -5.95
CA GLU A 43 -0.19 0.70 -7.34
C GLU A 43 -1.36 1.63 -7.70
N VAL A 44 -2.10 2.05 -6.68
CA VAL A 44 -3.17 3.04 -6.76
C VAL A 44 -3.26 3.80 -5.44
N LEU A 45 -3.50 5.11 -5.53
CA LEU A 45 -3.86 5.95 -4.39
C LEU A 45 -5.31 6.38 -4.51
N LEU A 46 -6.15 5.99 -3.55
CA LEU A 46 -7.56 6.37 -3.52
C LEU A 46 -7.74 7.75 -2.90
N VAL A 47 -8.66 8.56 -3.44
CA VAL A 47 -9.00 9.90 -2.97
C VAL A 47 -10.47 9.91 -2.56
N SER A 48 -10.70 10.10 -1.26
CA SER A 48 -12.06 10.16 -0.70
C SER A 48 -12.75 11.49 -1.04
N PRO A 49 -14.10 11.52 -1.03
CA PRO A 49 -14.86 12.77 -1.14
C PRO A 49 -14.55 13.79 -0.03
N THR A 50 -14.03 13.32 1.11
CA THR A 50 -13.65 14.15 2.27
C THR A 50 -12.22 14.71 2.19
N GLY A 51 -11.50 14.46 1.09
CA GLY A 51 -10.16 15.01 0.87
C GLY A 51 -9.02 14.23 1.53
N TYR A 52 -9.25 12.96 1.84
CA TYR A 52 -8.22 12.06 2.38
C TYR A 52 -7.70 11.10 1.30
N ALA A 53 -6.40 10.83 1.34
CA ALA A 53 -5.78 9.78 0.56
C ALA A 53 -5.75 8.47 1.33
N HIS A 54 -6.03 7.37 0.64
CA HIS A 54 -5.98 6.01 1.17
C HIS A 54 -5.12 5.11 0.28
N VAL A 55 -4.39 4.20 0.92
CA VAL A 55 -3.67 3.11 0.26
C VAL A 55 -4.51 1.84 0.45
N PRO A 56 -4.97 1.17 -0.64
CA PRO A 56 -5.77 -0.03 -0.50
C PRO A 56 -5.10 -1.10 0.36
N GLY A 57 -5.89 -1.74 1.22
CA GLY A 57 -5.40 -2.75 2.17
C GLY A 57 -4.69 -2.21 3.41
N ALA A 58 -4.43 -0.89 3.51
CA ALA A 58 -3.82 -0.30 4.70
C ALA A 58 -4.83 0.10 5.79
N CYS A 59 -6.11 0.27 5.44
CA CYS A 59 -7.20 0.55 6.38
C CYS A 59 -8.56 0.07 5.84
N VAL A 60 -9.59 0.05 6.69
CA VAL A 60 -10.97 -0.34 6.32
C VAL A 60 -11.86 0.84 5.89
N HIS A 61 -11.29 2.04 5.82
CA HIS A 61 -12.03 3.26 5.50
C HIS A 61 -12.25 3.47 3.99
N HIS A 62 -11.63 2.66 3.14
CA HIS A 62 -11.96 2.65 1.72
C HIS A 62 -13.16 1.73 1.46
N VAL A 63 -13.89 2.00 0.38
CA VAL A 63 -15.03 1.19 -0.03
C VAL A 63 -14.61 0.10 -1.02
N GLU A 64 -15.40 -0.96 -1.14
CA GLU A 64 -15.17 -2.03 -2.12
C GLU A 64 -15.40 -1.56 -3.57
N SER A 65 -16.41 -0.69 -3.78
CA SER A 65 -16.74 -0.08 -5.07
C SER A 65 -16.46 1.42 -5.09
N PRO A 66 -15.20 1.85 -5.29
CA PRO A 66 -14.82 3.28 -5.24
C PRO A 66 -15.53 4.11 -6.31
N ARG A 67 -15.77 3.55 -7.49
CA ARG A 67 -16.50 4.24 -8.57
C ARG A 67 -17.94 4.59 -8.15
N ASP A 68 -18.67 3.63 -7.57
CA ASP A 68 -20.07 3.81 -7.19
C ASP A 68 -20.22 4.77 -6.00
N ALA A 69 -19.24 4.82 -5.12
CA ALA A 69 -19.20 5.75 -3.99
C ALA A 69 -18.69 7.16 -4.35
N GLY A 70 -18.42 7.42 -5.63
CA GLY A 70 -17.96 8.74 -6.10
C GLY A 70 -16.52 9.09 -5.73
N TRP A 71 -15.68 8.09 -5.43
CA TRP A 71 -14.27 8.29 -5.14
C TRP A 71 -13.47 8.54 -6.42
N GLY A 72 -12.32 9.20 -6.26
CA GLY A 72 -11.30 9.33 -7.29
C GLY A 72 -10.10 8.45 -6.95
N TRP A 73 -9.23 8.23 -7.93
CA TRP A 73 -7.95 7.56 -7.68
C TRP A 73 -6.86 8.01 -8.63
N ILE A 74 -5.63 7.69 -8.25
CA ILE A 74 -4.42 7.94 -9.03
C ILE A 74 -3.79 6.57 -9.27
N PRO A 75 -3.90 6.00 -10.49
CA PRO A 75 -3.17 4.79 -10.85
C PRO A 75 -1.68 5.12 -10.99
N SER A 76 -0.83 4.21 -10.52
CA SER A 76 0.63 4.37 -10.55
C SER A 76 1.12 5.76 -10.05
N PRO A 77 0.75 6.17 -8.82
CA PRO A 77 1.17 7.44 -8.25
C PRO A 77 2.70 7.58 -8.27
N GLU A 78 3.16 8.81 -8.47
CA GLU A 78 4.58 9.13 -8.39
C GLU A 78 5.19 8.67 -7.07
N ARG A 79 6.44 8.22 -7.12
CA ARG A 79 7.20 7.86 -5.91
C ARG A 79 7.23 9.06 -4.96
N GLY A 80 6.92 8.80 -3.68
CA GLY A 80 6.87 9.85 -2.66
C GLY A 80 5.63 10.73 -2.69
N LEU A 81 4.66 10.53 -3.60
CA LEU A 81 3.38 11.28 -3.58
C LEU A 81 2.68 11.15 -2.23
N TRP A 82 2.63 9.93 -1.67
CA TRP A 82 2.09 9.69 -0.33
C TRP A 82 2.79 10.51 0.76
N ALA A 83 4.13 10.52 0.74
CA ALA A 83 4.93 11.21 1.75
C ALA A 83 4.82 12.74 1.66
N ARG A 84 4.67 13.28 0.45
CA ARG A 84 4.59 14.73 0.17
C ARG A 84 3.18 15.31 0.35
N LEU A 85 2.16 14.47 0.56
CA LEU A 85 0.77 14.91 0.61
C LEU A 85 0.54 15.93 1.72
N GLY A 86 0.02 17.11 1.33
CA GLY A 86 -0.26 18.23 2.23
C GLY A 86 -1.08 19.31 1.54
N GLU A 87 -1.44 20.37 2.27
CA GLU A 87 -2.19 21.50 1.70
C GLU A 87 -1.45 22.20 0.55
N GLN A 88 -0.12 22.27 0.64
CA GLN A 88 0.76 22.86 -0.38
C GLN A 88 1.08 21.89 -1.53
N SER A 89 0.73 20.61 -1.40
CA SER A 89 1.02 19.57 -2.40
C SER A 89 -0.13 18.54 -2.42
N PRO A 90 -1.31 18.94 -2.93
CA PRO A 90 -2.47 18.07 -3.00
C PRO A 90 -2.29 16.98 -4.06
N ALA A 91 -2.80 15.78 -3.78
CA ALA A 91 -2.91 14.71 -4.77
C ALA A 91 -4.28 14.80 -5.45
N ARG A 92 -4.30 15.16 -6.73
CA ARG A 92 -5.53 15.20 -7.54
C ARG A 92 -5.80 13.84 -8.18
N ALA A 93 -7.03 13.35 -8.08
CA ALA A 93 -7.46 12.14 -8.77
C ALA A 93 -7.34 12.30 -10.30
N THR A 94 -6.82 11.28 -10.96
CA THR A 94 -6.67 11.22 -12.43
C THR A 94 -7.63 10.23 -13.08
N ASP A 95 -8.29 9.37 -12.29
CA ASP A 95 -9.37 8.48 -12.71
C ASP A 95 -10.48 8.45 -11.63
N GLY A 96 -11.62 7.83 -11.96
CA GLY A 96 -12.84 7.91 -11.17
C GLY A 96 -13.38 9.33 -11.15
N ASN A 97 -13.66 9.85 -9.95
CA ASN A 97 -14.02 11.25 -9.76
C ASN A 97 -12.78 12.16 -9.76
N THR A 98 -12.41 12.65 -10.95
CA THR A 98 -11.23 13.52 -11.15
C THR A 98 -11.37 14.93 -10.58
N THR A 99 -12.55 15.31 -10.06
CA THR A 99 -12.75 16.60 -9.39
C THR A 99 -12.14 16.62 -7.99
N LEU A 100 -11.87 15.45 -7.40
CA LEU A 100 -11.39 15.29 -6.03
C LEU A 100 -9.89 15.52 -5.90
N ARG A 101 -9.52 15.99 -4.70
CA ARG A 101 -8.15 16.29 -4.30
C ARG A 101 -7.97 15.85 -2.85
N ALA A 102 -6.92 15.10 -2.57
CA ALA A 102 -6.51 14.85 -1.19
C ALA A 102 -5.45 15.85 -0.76
N THR A 103 -5.59 16.41 0.43
CA THR A 103 -4.54 17.21 1.10
C THR A 103 -4.05 16.53 2.37
N LYS A 104 -4.70 15.44 2.80
CA LYS A 104 -4.41 14.73 4.04
C LYS A 104 -4.27 13.24 3.79
N ARG A 105 -3.37 12.61 4.54
CA ARG A 105 -3.28 11.14 4.62
C ARG A 105 -4.33 10.63 5.59
N CYS A 106 -4.99 9.53 5.25
CA CYS A 106 -5.78 8.80 6.24
C CYS A 106 -4.87 8.44 7.42
N PRO A 107 -5.23 8.77 8.68
CA PRO A 107 -4.41 8.49 9.85
C PRO A 107 -4.05 7.01 10.00
N ASP A 108 -5.02 6.12 9.77
CA ASP A 108 -4.82 4.66 9.86
C ASP A 108 -3.87 4.15 8.78
N CYS A 109 -4.04 4.62 7.55
CA CYS A 109 -3.07 4.32 6.48
C CYS A 109 -1.69 4.83 6.85
N ALA A 110 -1.58 6.04 7.42
CA ALA A 110 -0.30 6.62 7.81
C ALA A 110 0.36 5.82 8.93
N HIS A 111 -0.42 5.32 9.89
CA HIS A 111 0.05 4.44 10.95
C HIS A 111 0.51 3.08 10.42
N ALA A 112 -0.30 2.43 9.58
CA ALA A 112 0.03 1.14 8.97
C ALA A 112 1.27 1.19 8.06
N LEU A 113 1.51 2.34 7.42
CA LEU A 113 2.63 2.58 6.51
C LEU A 113 3.83 3.29 7.16
N GLY A 114 3.73 3.63 8.45
CA GLY A 114 4.78 4.32 9.18
C GLY A 114 6.08 3.51 9.25
N PRO A 115 7.20 4.13 9.68
CA PRO A 115 8.40 3.38 9.97
C PRO A 115 8.03 2.31 11.00
N ARG A 116 8.29 1.05 10.66
CA ARG A 116 8.31 -0.01 11.66
C ARG A 116 9.44 0.35 12.61
N ASP A 117 9.15 1.10 13.66
CA ASP A 117 9.98 1.06 14.86
C ASP A 117 10.08 -0.42 15.22
N HIS A 118 11.28 -0.95 15.05
CA HIS A 118 11.65 -2.21 15.65
C HIS A 118 11.41 -1.99 17.15
N VAL A 119 10.34 -2.56 17.68
CA VAL A 119 10.25 -2.81 19.12
C VAL A 119 11.41 -3.75 19.41
N ASP A 120 12.52 -3.18 19.87
CA ASP A 120 13.53 -3.89 20.64
C ASP A 120 12.77 -4.50 21.83
N LEU A 121 12.53 -5.81 21.73
CA LEU A 121 12.23 -6.65 22.89
C LEU A 121 13.45 -6.54 23.82
N ARG A 122 13.42 -5.55 24.73
CA ARG A 122 14.24 -5.60 25.93
C ARG A 122 13.71 -6.73 26.79
N THR A 123 14.43 -7.85 26.71
CA THR A 123 14.47 -8.89 27.73
C THR A 123 14.81 -8.25 29.07
N GLU A 124 13.97 -8.48 30.06
CA GLU A 124 14.35 -8.51 31.48
C GLU A 124 14.01 -9.89 32.03
#